data_AF-A0A938J246-F1
#
_entry.id   AF-A0A938J246-F1
#
_cell.length_a   1.000
_cell.length_b   1.000
_cell.length_c   1.000
_cell.angle_alpha   90.00
_cell.angle_beta   90.00
_cell.angle_gamma   90.00
#
_symmetry.space_group_name_H-M   'P 1'
#
loop_
_entity.id
_entity.type
_entity.pdbx_description
1 polymer ?
#
loop_
_entity_poly.entity_id
_entity_poly.type
_entity_poly.pdbx_seq_one_letter_code
_entity_poly.pdbx_strand_id
1 'polypeptide(L)' 'MSLSADLASLQSTLDQALERLSESVDSVRGTQLDDMVGDLYEIERHLRAAARRLARTINELD' A
#
# COMPACT_ATOMS: atom_id res chain seq x y z
N MET A 1 4.72 5.11 24.05
CA MET A 1 4.76 4.46 22.72
C MET A 1 6.12 4.73 22.13
N SER A 2 6.73 3.74 21.47
CA SER A 2 8.04 3.89 20.82
C SER A 2 7.82 4.19 19.34
N LEU A 3 8.60 5.12 18.77
CA LEU A 3 8.54 5.47 17.35
C LEU A 3 8.65 4.22 16.45
N SER A 4 9.53 3.27 16.79
CA SER A 4 9.67 2.01 16.03
C SER A 4 8.38 1.20 16.01
N ALA A 5 7.67 1.10 17.16
CA ALA A 5 6.39 0.40 17.24
C ALA A 5 5.28 1.10 16.44
N ASP A 6 5.24 2.44 16.47
CA ASP A 6 4.27 3.23 15.70
C ASP A 6 4.50 3.07 14.19
N LEU A 7 5.76 3.08 13.74
CA LEU A 7 6.11 2.87 12.33
C LEU A 7 5.84 1.43 11.86
N ALA A 8 6.10 0.41 12.70
CA ALA A 8 5.76 -0.98 12.39
C ALA A 8 4.24 -1.18 12.25
N SER A 9 3.44 -0.52 13.09
CA SER A 9 1.98 -0.49 12.97
C SER A 9 1.51 0.15 11.66
N LEU A 10 2.13 1.27 11.27
CA LEU A 10 1.87 1.92 9.97
C LEU A 10 2.25 1.02 8.79
N GLN A 11 3.36 0.27 8.88
CA GLN A 11 3.79 -0.67 7.86
C GLN A 11 2.72 -1.76 7.65
N SER A 12 2.24 -2.37 8.73
CA SER A 12 1.16 -3.37 8.66
C SER A 12 -0.13 -2.80 8.07
N THR A 13 -0.50 -1.58 8.46
CA THR A 13 -1.68 -0.89 7.90
C THR A 13 -1.55 -0.67 6.39
N LEU A 14 -0.36 -0.30 5.94
CA LEU A 14 -0.08 -0.05 4.52
C LEU A 14 -0.07 -1.35 3.70
N ASP A 15 0.44 -2.44 4.25
CA ASP A 15 0.40 -3.76 3.62
C ASP A 15 -1.05 -4.25 3.45
N GLN A 16 -1.90 -4.06 4.46
CA GLN A 16 -3.34 -4.36 4.36
C GLN A 16 -4.07 -3.48 3.33
N ALA A 17 -3.69 -2.20 3.22
CA ALA A 17 -4.26 -1.30 2.22
C ALA A 17 -3.89 -1.73 0.79
N LEU A 18 -2.65 -2.21 0.59
CA LEU A 18 -2.19 -2.75 -0.69
C LEU A 18 -2.96 -4.00 -1.10
N GLU A 19 -3.20 -4.92 -0.17
CA GLU A 19 -3.99 -6.13 -0.41
C GLU A 19 -5.41 -5.79 -0.86
N ARG A 20 -6.10 -4.94 -0.10
CA ARG A 20 -7.47 -4.49 -0.40
C ARG A 20 -7.58 -3.74 -1.73
N LEU A 21 -6.54 -2.98 -2.08
CA LEU A 21 -6.49 -2.28 -3.36
C LEU A 21 -6.33 -3.26 -4.52
N SER A 22 -5.48 -4.27 -4.37
CA SER A 22 -5.31 -5.34 -5.38
C SER A 22 -6.62 -6.08 -5.63
N GLU A 23 -7.34 -6.47 -4.56
CA GLU A 23 -8.65 -7.11 -4.66
C GLU A 23 -9.67 -6.20 -5.38
N SER A 24 -9.65 -4.90 -5.07
CA SER A 24 -10.53 -3.91 -5.71
C SER A 24 -10.24 -3.79 -7.21
N VAL A 25 -8.96 -3.73 -7.61
CA VAL A 25 -8.53 -3.71 -9.01
C VAL A 25 -9.01 -4.96 -9.75
N ASP A 26 -8.83 -6.13 -9.15
CA ASP A 26 -9.26 -7.39 -9.75
C ASP A 26 -10.79 -7.47 -9.91
N SER A 27 -11.55 -6.86 -8.99
CA SER A 27 -13.02 -6.83 -9.06
C SER A 27 -13.58 -5.93 -10.16
N VAL A 28 -12.86 -4.89 -10.59
CA VAL A 28 -13.33 -3.91 -11.59
C VAL A 28 -12.80 -4.17 -12.99
N ARG A 29 -11.82 -5.05 -13.14
CA ARG A 29 -11.23 -5.39 -14.45
C ARG A 29 -12.28 -6.01 -15.38
N GLY A 30 -12.37 -5.48 -16.60
CA GLY A 30 -13.33 -5.94 -17.61
C GLY A 30 -14.79 -5.57 -17.31
N THR A 31 -15.02 -4.68 -16.34
CA THR A 31 -16.33 -4.06 -16.07
C THR A 31 -16.42 -2.70 -16.76
N GLN A 32 -17.57 -2.01 -16.63
CA GLN A 32 -17.71 -0.61 -17.07
C GLN A 32 -16.81 0.38 -16.31
N LEU A 33 -16.12 -0.06 -15.26
CA LEU A 33 -15.19 0.73 -14.45
C LEU A 33 -13.72 0.48 -14.84
N ASP A 34 -13.45 -0.19 -15.96
CA ASP A 34 -12.08 -0.51 -16.40
C ASP A 34 -11.22 0.75 -16.59
N ASP A 35 -11.83 1.88 -16.94
CA ASP A 35 -11.15 3.19 -17.01
C ASP A 35 -10.49 3.59 -15.68
N MET A 36 -11.03 3.15 -14.54
CA MET A 36 -10.46 3.41 -13.21
C MET A 36 -9.25 2.53 -12.87
N VAL A 37 -9.03 1.44 -13.60
CA VAL A 37 -7.94 0.49 -13.34
C VAL A 37 -6.58 1.18 -13.45
N GLY A 38 -6.42 2.11 -14.39
CA GLY A 38 -5.20 2.91 -14.53
C GLY A 38 -4.88 3.73 -13.28
N ASP A 39 -5.89 4.43 -12.75
CA ASP A 39 -5.74 5.24 -11.53
C ASP A 39 -5.44 4.37 -10.31
N LEU A 40 -6.13 3.24 -10.17
CA LEU A 40 -5.90 2.30 -9.07
C LEU A 40 -4.49 1.70 -9.11
N TYR A 41 -3.94 1.41 -10.30
CA TYR A 41 -2.56 0.95 -10.46
C TYR A 41 -1.53 2.00 -10.05
N GLU A 42 -1.74 3.27 -10.39
CA GLU A 42 -0.83 4.33 -9.95
C GLU A 42 -0.89 4.53 -8.43
N ILE A 43 -2.08 4.46 -7.83
CA ILE A 43 -2.24 4.47 -6.37
C ILE A 43 -1.46 3.30 -5.75
N GLU A 44 -1.63 2.08 -6.27
CA GLU A 44 -0.92 0.89 -5.76
C GLU A 44 0.60 1.09 -5.84
N ARG A 45 1.09 1.62 -6.96
CA ARG A 45 2.51 1.92 -7.17
C ARG A 45 3.04 2.92 -6.14
N HIS A 46 2.29 3.98 -5.85
CA HIS A 46 2.66 4.96 -4.83
C HIS A 46 2.68 4.36 -3.42
N LEU A 47 1.68 3.55 -3.07
CA LEU A 47 1.61 2.87 -1.78
C LEU A 47 2.77 1.86 -1.60
N ARG A 48 3.10 1.08 -2.63
CA ARG A 48 4.26 0.17 -2.61
C ARG A 48 5.59 0.93 -2.43
N ALA A 49 5.71 2.12 -3.04
CA ALA A 49 6.89 2.95 -2.86
C ALA A 49 7.00 3.51 -1.43
N ALA A 50 5.88 3.92 -0.84
CA ALA A 50 5.80 4.34 0.56
C ALA A 50 6.16 3.19 1.51
N ALA A 51 5.62 1.98 1.29
CA ALA A 51 5.90 0.79 2.10
C ALA A 51 7.38 0.44 2.10
N ARG A 52 8.01 0.41 0.92
CA ARG A 52 9.46 0.18 0.81
C ARG A 52 10.27 1.25 1.55
N ARG A 53 9.82 2.51 1.54
CA ARG A 53 10.53 3.61 2.22
C ARG A 53 10.38 3.52 3.73
N LEU A 54 9.18 3.20 4.21
CA LEU A 54 8.89 2.99 5.62
C LEU A 54 9.65 1.80 6.19
N ALA A 55 9.66 0.65 5.51
CA ALA A 55 10.44 -0.51 5.90
C ALA A 55 11.94 -0.20 6.04
N ARG A 56 12.52 0.60 5.13
CA ARG A 56 13.91 1.05 5.27
C ARG A 56 14.12 1.93 6.50
N THR A 57 13.22 2.88 6.75
CA THR A 57 13.30 3.74 7.94
C THR A 57 13.20 2.96 9.24
N ILE A 58 12.36 1.91 9.29
CA ILE A 58 12.27 1.01 10.46
C ILE A 58 13.61 0.30 10.67
N ASN A 59 14.20 -0.28 9.62
CA ASN A 59 15.50 -0.96 9.70
C ASN A 59 16.66 -0.05 10.12
N GLU A 60 16.55 1.26 9.92
CA GLU A 60 17.55 2.25 10.37
C GLU A 60 17.38 2.66 11.84
N LEU A 61 16.24 2.32 12.46
CA LEU A 61 15.91 2.63 13.86
C LEU A 61 16.25 1.50 14.85
N ASP A 62 16.42 0.28 14.34
CA ASP A 62 16.82 -0.91 15.11
C ASP A 62 18.36 -1.00 15.28
#